data_AF-A0A9C9N450-F1
#
_entry.id   AF-A0A9C9N450-F1
#
_cell.length_a   1.000
_cell.length_b   1.000
_cell.length_c   1.000
_cell.angle_alpha   90.00
_cell.angle_beta   90.00
_cell.angle_gamma   90.00
#
_symmetry.space_group_name_H-M   'P 1'
#
loop_
_entity.id
_entity.type
_entity.pdbx_description
1 polymer ?
#
loop_
_entity_poly.entity_id
_entity_poly.type
_entity_poly.pdbx_seq_one_letter_code
_entity_poly.pdbx_strand_id
1 'polypeptide(L)'
;MTAILAEASERSVAALRLFGQELGIAFQIVDDVLDVVGDEAQLGKPAGSDLCQGLVTLPVLYYLERERDRDPVIAVLSGQRDEAHVQAALEAIGASGAVEAALADARVHVACSQEALATLPDHPSRRALAALAEYVVTRQR
;
A
#
# COMPACT_ATOMS: atom_id res chain seq x y z
N MET A 1 21.84 1.03 -1.20
CA MET A 1 23.22 0.63 -1.52
C MET A 1 23.89 1.55 -2.53
N THR A 2 23.21 1.94 -3.61
CA THR A 2 23.78 2.77 -4.70
C THR A 2 24.39 4.10 -4.24
N ALA A 3 23.78 4.79 -3.25
CA ALA A 3 24.33 6.03 -2.70
C ALA A 3 25.65 5.85 -1.94
N ILE A 4 25.81 4.71 -1.26
CA ILE A 4 27.05 4.37 -0.51
C ILE A 4 28.16 4.03 -1.50
N LEU A 5 27.82 3.31 -2.58
CA LEU A 5 28.75 2.96 -3.66
C LEU A 5 29.21 4.17 -4.49
N ALA A 6 28.50 5.29 -4.42
CA ALA A 6 28.81 6.53 -5.12
C ALA A 6 29.57 7.56 -4.25
N GLU A 7 30.07 7.15 -3.08
CA GLU A 7 30.75 8.02 -2.10
C GLU A 7 29.94 9.29 -1.75
N ALA A 8 28.61 9.18 -1.76
CA ALA A 8 27.74 10.30 -1.47
C ALA A 8 27.87 10.73 0.01
N SER A 9 27.62 12.01 0.29
CA SER A 9 27.63 12.53 1.65
C SER A 9 26.67 11.75 2.56
N GLU A 10 26.98 11.63 3.86
CA GLU A 10 26.10 10.95 4.83
C GLU A 10 24.68 11.51 4.81
N ARG A 11 24.54 12.83 4.60
CA ARG A 11 23.25 13.51 4.44
C ARG A 11 22.49 13.00 3.23
N SER A 12 23.17 12.83 2.09
CA SER A 12 22.55 12.28 0.88
C SER A 12 22.12 10.83 1.06
N VAL A 13 22.94 10.03 1.74
CA VAL A 13 22.62 8.63 2.05
C VAL A 13 21.39 8.54 2.97
N ALA A 14 21.33 9.38 4.00
CA ALA A 14 20.18 9.43 4.92
C ALA A 14 18.89 9.83 4.20
N ALA A 15 18.94 10.87 3.36
CA ALA A 15 17.80 11.30 2.55
C ALA A 15 17.30 10.20 1.60
N LEU A 16 18.19 9.51 0.90
CA LEU A 16 17.82 8.42 0.00
C LEU A 16 17.32 7.17 0.73
N ARG A 17 17.82 6.91 1.95
CA ARG A 17 17.29 5.84 2.81
C ARG A 17 15.86 6.15 3.23
N LEU A 18 15.62 7.36 3.73
CA LEU A 18 14.28 7.78 4.15
C LEU A 18 13.31 7.77 2.96
N PHE A 19 13.70 8.32 1.81
CA PHE A 19 12.92 8.23 0.58
C PHE A 19 12.50 6.80 0.26
N GLY A 20 13.46 5.87 0.23
CA GLY A 20 13.19 4.47 -0.12
C GLY A 20 12.31 3.75 0.90
N GLN A 21 12.47 4.06 2.20
CA GLN A 21 11.66 3.50 3.27
C GLN A 21 10.20 3.95 3.15
N GLU A 22 9.96 5.26 3.06
CA GLU A 22 8.62 5.83 2.96
C GLU A 22 7.91 5.39 1.68
N LEU A 23 8.63 5.38 0.55
CA LEU A 23 8.10 4.88 -0.71
C LEU A 23 7.73 3.39 -0.64
N GLY A 24 8.55 2.58 0.02
CA GLY A 24 8.30 1.15 0.20
C GLY A 24 7.04 0.88 1.03
N ILE A 25 6.83 1.66 2.10
CA ILE A 25 5.61 1.56 2.92
C ILE A 25 4.38 1.92 2.09
N ALA A 26 4.42 3.06 1.38
CA ALA A 26 3.32 3.46 0.52
C ALA A 26 3.00 2.39 -0.55
N PHE A 27 4.04 1.79 -1.15
CA PHE A 27 3.88 0.74 -2.14
C PHE A 27 3.16 -0.48 -1.58
N GLN A 28 3.56 -0.94 -0.38
CA GLN A 28 2.92 -2.09 0.25
C GLN A 28 1.46 -1.82 0.59
N ILE A 29 1.14 -0.65 1.14
CA ILE A 29 -0.25 -0.28 1.44
C ILE A 29 -1.11 -0.29 0.17
N VAL A 30 -0.60 0.26 -0.94
CA VAL A 30 -1.33 0.23 -2.22
C VAL A 30 -1.46 -1.19 -2.74
N ASP A 31 -0.47 -2.07 -2.54
CA ASP A 31 -0.54 -3.48 -2.93
C ASP A 31 -1.64 -4.22 -2.15
N ASP A 32 -1.69 -4.02 -0.84
CA ASP A 32 -2.73 -4.57 0.03
C ASP A 32 -4.13 -4.06 -0.35
N VAL A 33 -4.25 -2.79 -0.75
CA VAL A 33 -5.50 -2.23 -1.28
C VAL A 33 -5.90 -2.90 -2.59
N LEU A 34 -4.96 -3.07 -3.51
CA LEU A 34 -5.22 -3.74 -4.79
C LEU A 34 -5.65 -5.20 -4.57
N ASP A 35 -5.11 -5.91 -3.58
CA ASP A 35 -5.58 -7.25 -3.22
C ASP A 35 -7.06 -7.26 -2.81
N VAL A 36 -7.57 -6.17 -2.21
CA VAL A 36 -8.96 -6.07 -1.77
C VAL A 36 -9.91 -5.64 -2.89
N VAL A 37 -9.52 -4.67 -3.72
CA VAL A 37 -10.43 -4.03 -4.69
C VAL A 37 -10.21 -4.44 -6.13
N GLY A 38 -9.11 -5.13 -6.43
CA GLY A 38 -8.72 -5.42 -7.81
C GLY A 38 -9.62 -6.46 -8.47
N ASP A 39 -9.85 -6.27 -9.76
CA ASP A 39 -10.44 -7.30 -10.62
C ASP A 39 -9.39 -8.41 -10.86
N GLU A 40 -9.83 -9.68 -10.83
CA GLU A 40 -9.00 -10.85 -11.17
C GLU A 40 -8.23 -10.66 -12.49
N ALA A 41 -8.88 -10.01 -13.47
CA ALA A 41 -8.27 -9.72 -14.77
C ALA A 41 -7.07 -8.75 -14.69
N GLN A 42 -7.04 -7.87 -13.69
CA GLN A 42 -5.99 -6.85 -13.51
C GLN A 42 -4.88 -7.31 -12.54
N LEU A 43 -5.22 -8.14 -11.56
CA LEU A 43 -4.29 -8.67 -10.56
C LEU A 43 -3.49 -9.89 -11.07
N GLY A 44 -4.04 -10.65 -12.02
CA GLY A 44 -3.46 -11.93 -12.45
C GLY A 44 -3.51 -13.02 -11.37
N LYS A 45 -4.20 -12.76 -10.26
CA LYS A 45 -4.52 -13.64 -9.13
C LYS A 45 -5.91 -13.29 -8.59
N PRO A 46 -6.60 -14.22 -7.89
CA PRO A 46 -7.84 -13.92 -7.17
C PRO A 46 -7.65 -12.77 -6.18
N ALA A 47 -8.58 -11.83 -6.16
CA ALA A 47 -8.67 -10.82 -5.11
C ALA A 47 -8.89 -11.50 -3.74
N GLY A 48 -8.43 -10.86 -2.68
CA GLY A 48 -8.54 -11.36 -1.31
C GLY A 48 -7.61 -12.53 -1.00
N SER A 49 -6.54 -12.73 -1.78
CA SER A 49 -5.52 -13.74 -1.51
C SER A 49 -4.94 -13.58 -0.11
N ASP A 50 -4.66 -12.34 0.31
CA ASP A 50 -4.05 -12.07 1.61
C ASP A 50 -5.02 -12.42 2.75
N LEU A 51 -6.29 -12.02 2.60
CA LEU A 51 -7.35 -12.36 3.55
C LEU A 51 -7.55 -13.89 3.66
N CYS A 52 -7.50 -14.60 2.52
CA CYS A 52 -7.59 -16.06 2.48
C CYS A 52 -6.36 -16.75 3.12
N GLN A 53 -5.21 -16.08 3.19
CA GLN A 53 -4.04 -16.57 3.93
C GLN A 53 -4.12 -16.25 5.42
N GLY A 54 -5.15 -15.52 5.86
CA GLY A 54 -5.34 -15.07 7.24
C GLY A 54 -4.52 -13.81 7.58
N LEU A 55 -4.05 -13.08 6.57
CA LEU A 55 -3.36 -11.82 6.76
C LEU A 55 -4.38 -10.70 6.99
N VAL A 56 -4.17 -9.93 8.05
CA VAL A 56 -4.94 -8.73 8.36
C VAL A 56 -4.14 -7.52 7.91
N THR A 57 -4.27 -7.18 6.62
CA THR A 57 -3.62 -6.00 6.03
C THR A 57 -4.32 -4.71 6.44
N LEU A 58 -3.74 -3.56 6.11
CA LEU A 58 -4.23 -2.26 6.60
C LEU A 58 -5.72 -1.96 6.26
N PRO A 59 -6.22 -2.25 5.04
CA PRO A 59 -7.66 -2.09 4.75
C PRO A 59 -8.55 -2.97 5.63
N VAL A 60 -8.13 -4.21 5.89
CA VAL A 60 -8.88 -5.14 6.76
C VAL A 60 -8.87 -4.66 8.20
N LEU A 61 -7.72 -4.16 8.69
CA LEU A 61 -7.61 -3.58 10.02
C LEU A 61 -8.57 -2.39 10.20
N TYR A 62 -8.59 -1.46 9.24
CA TYR A 62 -9.49 -0.31 9.30
C TYR A 62 -10.97 -0.70 9.25
N TYR A 63 -11.33 -1.70 8.46
CA TYR A 63 -12.68 -2.26 8.46
C TYR A 63 -13.04 -2.77 9.86
N LEU A 64 -12.18 -3.61 10.46
CA LEU A 64 -12.42 -4.21 11.77
C LEU A 64 -12.47 -3.16 12.89
N GLU A 65 -11.76 -2.04 12.79
CA GLU A 65 -11.83 -0.96 13.77
C GLU A 65 -13.14 -0.17 13.71
N ARG A 66 -13.68 0.05 12.50
CA ARG A 66 -14.81 0.96 12.26
C ARG A 66 -16.16 0.28 12.26
N GLU A 67 -16.22 -0.92 11.67
CA GLU A 67 -17.48 -1.61 11.48
C GLU A 67 -17.88 -2.41 12.72
N ARG A 68 -19.18 -2.34 13.02
CA ARG A 68 -19.79 -3.18 14.07
C ARG A 68 -20.09 -4.57 13.54
N ASP A 69 -20.54 -4.65 12.29
CA ASP A 69 -20.74 -5.93 11.62
C ASP A 69 -19.40 -6.38 11.04
N ARG A 70 -18.78 -7.34 11.71
CA ARG A 70 -17.47 -7.89 11.33
C ARG A 70 -17.61 -9.29 10.76
N ASP A 71 -18.83 -9.81 10.73
CA ASP A 71 -19.10 -11.21 10.44
C ASP A 71 -18.55 -11.65 9.07
N PRO A 72 -18.67 -10.85 7.98
CA PRO A 72 -18.10 -11.23 6.69
C PRO A 72 -16.59 -11.49 6.72
N VAL A 73 -15.83 -10.60 7.36
CA VAL A 73 -14.37 -10.73 7.47
C VAL A 73 -13.98 -11.84 8.44
N ILE A 74 -14.67 -11.95 9.58
CA ILE A 74 -14.39 -12.97 10.60
C ILE A 74 -14.69 -14.38 10.05
N ALA A 75 -15.71 -14.55 9.21
CA ALA A 75 -15.99 -15.82 8.55
C ALA A 75 -14.79 -16.32 7.73
N VAL A 76 -14.21 -15.45 6.90
CA VAL A 76 -13.04 -15.79 6.07
C VAL A 76 -11.81 -16.09 6.92
N LEU A 77 -11.54 -15.26 7.93
CA LEU A 77 -10.43 -15.46 8.87
C LEU A 77 -10.57 -16.75 9.68
N SER A 78 -11.82 -17.18 9.96
CA SER A 78 -12.14 -18.42 10.68
C SER A 78 -12.12 -19.67 9.79
N GLY A 79 -11.88 -19.52 8.49
CA GLY A 79 -11.68 -20.63 7.54
C GLY A 79 -12.80 -20.82 6.52
N GLN A 80 -13.84 -19.99 6.50
CA GLN A 80 -14.87 -19.99 5.45
C GLN A 80 -14.36 -19.23 4.22
N ARG A 81 -13.53 -19.89 3.41
CA ARG A 81 -12.77 -19.29 2.30
C ARG A 81 -13.28 -19.71 0.93
N ASP A 82 -14.55 -20.11 0.83
CA ASP A 82 -15.20 -20.25 -0.47
C ASP A 82 -15.48 -18.87 -1.08
N GLU A 83 -15.60 -18.85 -2.40
CA GLU A 83 -15.73 -17.64 -3.22
C GLU A 83 -16.82 -16.68 -2.72
N ALA A 84 -17.96 -17.21 -2.25
CA ALA A 84 -19.07 -16.39 -1.78
C ALA A 84 -18.72 -15.63 -0.48
N HIS A 85 -18.06 -16.29 0.48
CA HIS A 85 -17.64 -15.64 1.73
C HIS A 85 -16.52 -14.63 1.49
N VAL A 86 -15.55 -14.96 0.63
CA VAL A 86 -14.46 -14.04 0.27
C VAL A 86 -15.03 -12.80 -0.41
N GLN A 87 -15.89 -12.97 -1.41
CA GLN A 87 -16.51 -11.86 -2.12
C GLN A 87 -17.33 -10.96 -1.18
N ALA A 88 -18.14 -11.54 -0.28
CA ALA A 88 -18.90 -10.78 0.69
C ALA A 88 -17.99 -9.96 1.63
N ALA A 89 -16.85 -10.53 2.06
CA ALA A 89 -15.88 -9.82 2.88
C ALA A 89 -15.22 -8.66 2.13
N LEU A 90 -14.80 -8.87 0.88
CA LEU A 90 -14.19 -7.85 0.05
C LEU A 90 -15.15 -6.69 -0.24
N GLU A 91 -16.41 -7.00 -0.57
CA GLU A 91 -17.46 -6.00 -0.77
C GLU A 91 -17.72 -5.17 0.50
N ALA A 92 -17.77 -5.83 1.67
CA ALA A 92 -17.95 -5.15 2.95
C ALA A 92 -16.76 -4.21 3.25
N ILE A 93 -15.53 -4.66 3.02
CA ILE A 93 -14.32 -3.83 3.20
C ILE A 93 -14.37 -2.64 2.24
N GLY A 94 -14.66 -2.86 0.96
CA GLY A 94 -14.73 -1.83 -0.06
C GLY A 94 -15.80 -0.76 0.22
N ALA A 95 -16.94 -1.15 0.80
CA ALA A 95 -18.05 -0.22 1.10
C ALA A 95 -17.87 0.58 2.41
N SER A 96 -16.92 0.21 3.27
CA SER A 96 -16.76 0.76 4.64
C SER A 96 -15.95 2.06 4.75
N GLY A 97 -15.36 2.54 3.65
CA GLY A 97 -14.38 3.63 3.70
C GLY A 97 -12.99 3.22 4.21
N ALA A 98 -12.76 1.93 4.49
CA ALA A 98 -11.49 1.41 4.96
C ALA A 98 -10.38 1.47 3.90
N VAL A 99 -10.75 1.23 2.64
CA VAL A 99 -9.86 1.35 1.47
C VAL A 99 -9.36 2.79 1.33
N GLU A 100 -10.27 3.77 1.39
CA GLU A 100 -9.95 5.19 1.27
C GLU A 100 -9.01 5.67 2.38
N ALA A 101 -9.16 5.10 3.58
CA ALA A 101 -8.29 5.39 4.71
C ALA A 101 -6.89 4.80 4.55
N ALA A 102 -6.77 3.54 4.13
CA ALA A 102 -5.48 2.95 3.79
C ALA A 102 -4.77 3.76 2.68
N LEU A 103 -5.51 4.17 1.64
CA LEU A 103 -4.97 5.03 0.58
C LEU A 103 -4.58 6.43 1.09
N ALA A 104 -5.23 6.96 2.13
CA ALA A 104 -4.84 8.21 2.75
C ALA A 104 -3.47 8.09 3.44
N ASP A 105 -3.22 7.00 4.15
CA ASP A 105 -1.92 6.73 4.76
C ASP A 105 -0.83 6.54 3.71
N ALA A 106 -1.11 5.82 2.63
CA ALA A 106 -0.18 5.67 1.52
C ALA A 106 0.24 7.04 0.94
N ARG A 107 -0.71 7.99 0.81
CA ARG A 107 -0.42 9.36 0.36
C ARG A 107 0.46 10.13 1.36
N VAL A 108 0.27 9.94 2.66
CA VAL A 108 1.14 10.54 3.69
C VAL A 108 2.58 10.03 3.53
N HIS A 109 2.76 8.71 3.38
CA HIS A 109 4.09 8.13 3.15
C HIS A 109 4.74 8.61 1.84
N VAL A 110 3.97 8.76 0.75
CA VAL A 110 4.49 9.37 -0.48
C VAL A 110 4.95 10.81 -0.23
N ALA A 111 4.16 11.62 0.48
CA ALA A 111 4.57 13.00 0.80
C ALA A 111 5.87 13.04 1.60
N CYS A 112 6.00 12.20 2.64
CA CYS A 112 7.24 12.06 3.41
C CYS A 112 8.43 11.65 2.53
N SER A 113 8.23 10.74 1.57
CA SER A 113 9.27 10.33 0.63
C SER A 113 9.73 11.51 -0.24
N GLN A 114 8.80 12.32 -0.74
CA GLN A 114 9.08 13.47 -1.59
C GLN A 114 9.82 14.57 -0.80
N GLU A 115 9.43 14.82 0.43
CA GLU A 115 10.12 15.76 1.34
C GLU A 115 11.57 15.34 1.60
N ALA A 116 11.80 14.05 1.87
CA ALA A 116 13.14 13.52 2.04
C ALA A 116 14.02 13.76 0.80
N LEU A 117 13.45 13.52 -0.38
CA LEU A 117 14.11 13.68 -1.66
C LEU A 117 14.40 15.16 -2.01
N ALA A 118 13.52 16.08 -1.59
CA ALA A 118 13.66 17.51 -1.83
C ALA A 118 14.92 18.11 -1.18
N THR A 119 15.47 17.45 -0.17
CA THR A 119 16.74 17.86 0.49
C THR A 119 17.97 17.64 -0.38
N LEU A 120 17.86 16.87 -1.47
CA LEU A 120 18.93 16.60 -2.42
C LEU A 120 18.99 17.67 -3.53
N PRO A 121 20.17 17.93 -4.12
CA PRO A 121 20.30 18.83 -5.27
C PRO A 121 19.41 18.44 -6.44
N ASP A 122 18.95 19.42 -7.22
CA ASP A 122 18.14 19.13 -8.41
C ASP A 122 18.95 18.43 -9.50
N HIS A 123 18.55 17.21 -9.84
CA HIS A 123 19.18 16.35 -10.84
C HIS A 123 18.09 15.56 -11.57
N PRO A 124 18.27 15.21 -12.87
CA PRO A 124 17.34 14.34 -13.58
C PRO A 124 16.93 13.07 -12.80
N SER A 125 17.89 12.43 -12.12
CA SER A 125 17.62 11.25 -11.28
C SER A 125 16.71 11.56 -10.09
N ARG A 126 16.89 12.72 -9.44
CA ARG A 126 16.00 13.17 -8.35
C ARG A 126 14.57 13.34 -8.89
N ARG A 127 14.41 14.01 -10.03
CA ARG A 127 13.08 14.19 -10.64
C ARG A 127 12.43 12.86 -11.05
N ALA A 128 13.21 11.91 -11.56
CA ALA A 128 12.72 10.57 -11.88
C ALA A 128 12.24 9.81 -10.63
N LEU A 129 12.97 9.91 -9.51
CA LEU A 129 12.55 9.32 -8.24
C LEU A 129 11.29 9.99 -7.67
N ALA A 130 11.16 11.31 -7.79
CA ALA A 130 9.93 12.02 -7.38
C ALA A 130 8.71 11.57 -8.21
N ALA A 131 8.88 11.44 -9.54
CA ALA A 131 7.83 10.94 -10.42
C ALA A 131 7.46 9.48 -10.12
N LEU A 132 8.43 8.64 -9.74
CA LEU A 132 8.18 7.28 -9.28
C LEU A 132 7.32 7.27 -8.01
N ALA A 133 7.60 8.16 -7.05
CA ALA A 133 6.82 8.25 -5.82
C ALA A 133 5.36 8.64 -6.07
N GLU A 134 5.12 9.59 -6.98
CA GLU A 134 3.78 9.98 -7.40
C GLU A 134 3.05 8.82 -8.11
N TYR A 135 3.75 8.08 -8.97
CA TYR A 135 3.19 6.93 -9.67
C TYR A 135 2.69 5.83 -8.73
N VAL A 136 3.33 5.61 -7.58
CA VAL A 136 2.96 4.53 -6.65
C VAL A 136 1.53 4.68 -6.12
N VAL A 137 1.06 5.89 -5.84
CA VAL A 137 -0.30 6.12 -5.33
C VAL A 137 -1.33 6.31 -6.44
N THR A 138 -0.91 6.66 -7.65
CA THR A 138 -1.81 6.80 -8.80
C THR A 138 -1.94 5.50 -9.60
N ARG A 139 -1.21 4.43 -9.26
CA ARG A 139 -1.32 3.15 -9.95
C ARG A 139 -2.72 2.56 -9.72
N GLN A 140 -3.62 2.83 -10.65
CA GLN A 140 -4.76 1.98 -10.95
C GLN A 140 -4.26 1.11 -12.09
N ARG A 141 -4.03 -0.19 -11.83
CA ARG A 141 -3.79 -1.13 -12.93
C ARG A 141 -5.13 -1.59 -13.46
#